data_AF-A0A2V5P6X5-F1
#
_entry.id   AF-A0A2V5P6X5-F1
#
_cell.length_a   1.000
_cell.length_b   1.000
_cell.length_c   1.000
_cell.angle_alpha   90.00
_cell.angle_beta   90.00
_cell.angle_gamma   90.00
#
_symmetry.space_group_name_H-M   'P 1'
#
loop_
_entity.id
_entity.type
_entity.pdbx_description
1 polymer ?
#
loop_
_entity_poly.entity_id
_entity_poly.type
_entity_poly.pdbx_seq_one_letter_code
_entity_poly.pdbx_strand_id
1 'polypeptide(L)'
;VLLFTPQKLRFQSLDGNQTVGHLQEPQEKFLVIDGQHRLAALNFYERTHPDEAKTIYVPCVIFDGRSDDFATEMFVIINSTPTRINKSHLVDLYERVSWAEPDRRFAARIVEMLYSEGDSPLRYRINRLGGRSKQEKWILQAELFNEIHRWIKQSWQTIAGQGTDRRSAEPYYRMVRDFLKAASQVFADAWGNDNFMVTKPVTLKAMIRVCADLCVQDSYPEEARVDRWREKLSPWTDRTRDFRNEGFYERFPAKGQIERVARVHRDLARSAAIPTRAAERKAA
;
A
#
# COMPACT_ATOMS: atom_id res chain seq x y z
N VAL A 1 17.10 -19.58 9.64
CA VAL A 1 17.68 -20.45 8.60
C VAL A 1 16.84 -21.70 8.55
N LEU A 2 16.62 -22.26 7.36
CA LEU A 2 15.86 -23.49 7.19
C LEU A 2 16.84 -24.63 6.92
N LEU A 3 16.84 -25.63 7.79
CA LEU A 3 17.74 -26.78 7.76
C LEU A 3 16.96 -28.06 7.56
N PHE A 4 17.60 -29.05 6.95
CA PHE A 4 17.00 -30.35 6.68
C PHE A 4 17.96 -31.48 7.04
N THR A 5 17.38 -32.57 7.54
CA THR A 5 18.05 -33.86 7.66
C THR A 5 17.04 -34.99 7.41
N PRO A 6 17.41 -36.06 6.67
CA PRO A 6 16.54 -37.22 6.51
C PRO A 6 16.41 -38.04 7.81
N GLN A 7 17.34 -37.84 8.76
CA GLN A 7 17.29 -38.47 10.06
C GLN A 7 16.19 -37.84 10.93
N LYS A 8 15.42 -38.67 11.62
CA LYS A 8 14.53 -38.17 12.69
C LYS A 8 15.35 -37.89 13.95
N LEU A 9 15.30 -36.65 14.43
CA LEU A 9 16.04 -36.21 15.60
C LEU A 9 15.23 -36.44 16.88
N ARG A 10 15.91 -36.60 18.00
CA ARG A 10 15.27 -36.69 19.31
C ARG A 10 15.34 -35.34 20.01
N PHE A 11 14.20 -34.89 20.50
CA PHE A 11 14.10 -33.72 21.36
C PHE A 11 13.89 -34.16 22.81
N GLN A 12 14.68 -33.58 23.72
CA GLN A 12 14.57 -33.78 25.15
C GLN A 12 14.20 -32.44 25.79
N SER A 13 12.97 -32.34 26.31
CA SER A 13 12.50 -31.15 27.02
C SER A 13 13.27 -30.94 28.33
N LEU A 14 13.48 -29.69 28.72
CA LEU A 14 13.95 -29.34 30.06
C LEU A 14 12.81 -29.48 31.08
N ASP A 15 13.17 -29.75 32.33
CA ASP A 15 12.19 -29.93 33.41
C ASP A 15 11.28 -28.70 33.55
N GLY A 16 9.97 -28.92 33.49
CA GLY A 16 8.95 -27.88 33.60
C GLY A 16 8.60 -27.14 32.30
N ASN A 17 9.24 -27.45 31.15
CA ASN A 17 8.91 -26.81 29.88
C ASN A 17 8.93 -27.78 28.69
N GLN A 18 7.75 -28.05 28.11
CA GLN A 18 7.61 -28.97 26.98
C GLN A 18 8.14 -28.42 25.65
N THR A 19 8.37 -27.11 25.53
CA THR A 19 8.75 -26.46 24.26
C THR A 19 10.20 -26.01 24.19
N VAL A 20 10.94 -26.10 25.31
CA VAL A 20 12.35 -25.73 25.40
C VAL A 20 13.14 -26.95 25.85
N GLY A 21 14.24 -27.25 25.16
CA GLY A 21 14.94 -28.50 25.34
C GLY A 21 16.19 -28.62 24.49
N HIS A 22 16.84 -29.77 24.61
CA HIS A 22 18.00 -30.15 23.82
C HIS A 22 17.55 -31.00 22.63
N LEU A 23 17.97 -30.60 21.43
CA LEU A 23 17.79 -31.37 20.21
C LEU A 23 19.07 -32.17 19.94
N GLN A 24 18.92 -33.46 19.69
CA GLN A 24 20.02 -34.32 19.28
C GLN A 24 20.64 -33.82 17.96
N GLU A 25 21.97 -33.81 17.88
CA GLU A 25 22.67 -33.56 16.61
C GLU A 25 22.50 -34.73 15.62
N PRO A 26 22.33 -34.43 14.32
CA PRO A 26 22.28 -35.46 13.29
C PRO A 26 23.63 -36.17 13.14
N GLN A 27 23.60 -37.40 12.61
CA GLN A 27 24.81 -38.14 12.25
C GLN A 27 25.52 -37.53 11.05
N GLU A 28 24.75 -36.96 10.13
CA GLU A 28 25.24 -36.26 8.94
C GLU A 28 25.02 -34.75 9.06
N LYS A 29 25.70 -33.98 8.22
CA LYS A 29 25.52 -32.52 8.20
C LYS A 29 24.10 -32.15 7.77
N PHE A 30 23.56 -31.07 8.33
CA PHE A 30 22.33 -30.48 7.81
C PHE A 30 22.50 -29.99 6.38
N LEU A 31 21.47 -30.21 5.55
CA LEU A 31 21.32 -29.50 4.29
C LEU A 31 20.64 -28.15 4.56
N VAL A 32 21.11 -27.09 3.90
CA VAL A 32 20.53 -25.75 4.01
C VAL A 32 19.50 -25.56 2.89
N ILE A 33 18.22 -25.48 3.26
CA ILE A 33 17.13 -25.20 2.30
C ILE A 33 17.10 -23.70 1.96
N ASP A 34 17.26 -22.84 2.97
CA ASP A 34 17.26 -21.38 2.82
C ASP A 34 18.01 -20.69 3.96
N GLY A 35 18.61 -19.53 3.68
CA GLY A 35 19.43 -18.76 4.61
C GLY A 35 20.94 -18.94 4.43
N GLN A 36 21.37 -19.54 3.31
CA GLN A 36 22.77 -19.74 2.94
C GLN A 36 23.59 -18.44 2.95
N HIS A 37 23.03 -17.32 2.46
CA HIS A 37 23.72 -16.03 2.50
C HIS A 37 23.94 -15.54 3.94
N ARG A 38 23.00 -15.82 4.85
CA ARG A 38 23.11 -15.46 6.27
C ARG A 38 24.20 -16.27 6.96
N LEU A 39 24.23 -17.58 6.70
CA LEU A 39 25.28 -18.46 7.23
C LEU A 39 26.66 -18.09 6.66
N ALA A 40 26.74 -17.80 5.36
CA ALA A 40 27.98 -17.36 4.73
C ALA A 40 28.47 -16.04 5.34
N ALA A 41 27.59 -15.05 5.50
CA ALA A 41 27.91 -13.79 6.15
C ALA A 41 28.42 -13.98 7.59
N LEU A 42 27.78 -14.86 8.37
CA LEU A 42 28.22 -15.18 9.73
C LEU A 42 29.61 -15.83 9.74
N ASN A 43 29.86 -16.79 8.83
CA ASN A 43 31.16 -17.42 8.67
C ASN A 43 32.25 -16.42 8.22
N PHE A 44 31.93 -15.43 7.39
CA PHE A 44 32.87 -14.35 7.07
C PHE A 44 33.10 -13.40 8.26
N TYR A 45 32.04 -13.08 9.00
CA TYR A 45 32.10 -12.23 10.19
C TYR A 45 32.97 -12.86 11.26
N GLU A 46 32.77 -14.15 11.56
CA GLU A 46 33.54 -14.92 12.54
C GLU A 46 35.05 -14.89 12.29
N ARG A 47 35.48 -14.90 11.02
CA ARG A 47 36.91 -14.81 10.66
C ARG A 47 37.56 -13.50 11.06
N THR A 48 36.77 -12.43 11.18
CA THR A 48 37.27 -11.07 11.49
C THR A 48 36.95 -10.66 12.93
N HIS A 49 35.87 -11.19 13.51
CA HIS A 49 35.36 -10.85 14.85
C HIS A 49 34.95 -12.12 15.61
N PRO A 50 35.89 -13.01 15.96
CA PRO A 50 35.59 -14.35 16.48
C PRO A 50 34.90 -14.34 17.85
N ASP A 51 35.25 -13.40 18.73
CA ASP A 51 34.66 -13.35 20.08
C ASP A 51 33.23 -12.78 20.07
N GLU A 52 32.95 -11.83 19.17
CA GLU A 52 31.59 -11.33 18.97
C GLU A 52 30.70 -12.37 18.31
N ALA A 53 31.21 -13.09 17.31
CA ALA A 53 30.46 -14.11 16.59
C ALA A 53 29.90 -15.22 17.50
N LYS A 54 30.64 -15.61 18.55
CA LYS A 54 30.19 -16.61 19.55
C LYS A 54 28.91 -16.20 20.29
N THR A 55 28.60 -14.91 20.34
CA THR A 55 27.40 -14.38 21.02
C THR A 55 26.18 -14.30 20.10
N ILE A 56 26.36 -14.56 18.80
CA ILE A 56 25.29 -14.44 17.81
C ILE A 56 24.51 -15.75 17.71
N TYR A 57 23.24 -15.72 18.13
CA TYR A 57 22.32 -16.82 17.96
C TYR A 57 21.49 -16.65 16.69
N VAL A 58 21.50 -17.67 15.82
CA VAL A 58 20.70 -17.67 14.59
C VAL A 58 19.45 -18.53 14.79
N PRO A 59 18.24 -17.96 14.70
CA PRO A 59 17.02 -18.76 14.72
C PRO A 59 16.98 -19.74 13.55
N CYS A 60 16.78 -21.01 13.86
CA CYS A 60 16.73 -22.10 12.89
C CYS A 60 15.42 -22.87 13.02
N VAL A 61 14.87 -23.29 11.88
CA VAL A 61 13.80 -24.28 11.79
C VAL A 61 14.38 -25.50 11.10
N ILE A 62 14.25 -26.66 11.73
CA ILE A 62 14.80 -27.92 11.25
C ILE A 62 13.65 -28.82 10.81
N PHE A 63 13.74 -29.34 9.59
CA PHE A 63 12.87 -30.40 9.08
C PHE A 63 13.60 -31.73 9.19
N ASP A 64 13.17 -32.59 10.10
CA ASP A 64 13.78 -33.89 10.38
C ASP A 64 12.87 -35.05 9.95
N GLY A 65 13.47 -36.21 9.66
CA GLY A 65 12.72 -37.42 9.30
C GLY A 65 11.83 -37.26 8.06
N ARG A 66 12.25 -36.45 7.10
CA ARG A 66 11.55 -36.19 5.83
C ARG A 66 12.38 -36.72 4.65
N SER A 67 11.74 -36.96 3.50
CA SER A 67 12.43 -37.43 2.29
C SER A 67 13.22 -36.32 1.60
N ASP A 68 14.22 -36.70 0.79
CA ASP A 68 15.00 -35.75 0.00
C ASP A 68 14.14 -35.01 -1.05
N ASP A 69 13.08 -35.67 -1.55
CA ASP A 69 12.09 -35.04 -2.44
C ASP A 69 11.39 -33.86 -1.77
N PHE A 70 11.09 -33.96 -0.46
CA PHE A 70 10.50 -32.86 0.32
C PHE A 70 11.45 -31.67 0.45
N ALA A 71 12.74 -31.93 0.72
CA ALA A 71 13.76 -30.88 0.76
C ALA A 71 13.89 -30.18 -0.60
N THR A 72 13.89 -30.97 -1.68
CA THR A 72 13.97 -30.48 -3.06
C THR A 72 12.76 -29.60 -3.40
N GLU A 73 11.55 -30.06 -3.08
CA GLU A 73 10.31 -29.29 -3.30
C GLU A 73 10.33 -27.97 -2.53
N MET A 74 10.69 -28.00 -1.24
CA MET A 74 10.82 -26.79 -0.42
C MET A 74 11.85 -25.81 -0.99
N PHE A 75 13.04 -26.31 -1.37
CA PHE A 75 14.09 -25.51 -1.98
C PHE A 75 13.57 -24.83 -3.26
N VAL A 76 12.90 -25.58 -4.13
CA VAL A 76 12.31 -25.05 -5.36
C VAL A 76 11.23 -24.02 -5.03
N ILE A 77 10.26 -24.30 -4.16
CA ILE A 77 9.16 -23.36 -3.84
C ILE A 77 9.69 -22.04 -3.27
N ILE A 78 10.62 -22.11 -2.31
CA ILE A 78 11.17 -20.93 -1.62
C ILE A 78 11.99 -20.07 -2.61
N ASN A 79 12.80 -20.69 -3.46
CA ASN A 79 13.68 -19.98 -4.37
C ASN A 79 13.00 -19.60 -5.71
N SER A 80 11.99 -20.34 -6.17
CA SER A 80 11.25 -20.06 -7.41
C SER A 80 10.18 -18.99 -7.23
N THR A 81 9.62 -18.86 -6.02
CA THR A 81 8.69 -17.80 -5.65
C THR A 81 9.28 -16.99 -4.50
N PRO A 82 10.22 -16.06 -4.76
CA PRO A 82 10.49 -15.01 -3.80
C PRO A 82 9.16 -14.30 -3.56
N THR A 83 8.57 -14.51 -2.39
CA THR A 83 7.27 -13.93 -2.05
C THR A 83 7.47 -12.43 -1.99
N ARG A 84 7.23 -11.73 -3.11
CA ARG A 84 7.34 -10.27 -3.17
C ARG A 84 6.50 -9.74 -2.03
N ILE A 85 7.13 -8.96 -1.14
CA ILE A 85 6.41 -8.30 -0.05
C ILE A 85 5.23 -7.57 -0.69
N ASN A 86 4.03 -7.85 -0.19
CA ASN A 86 2.82 -7.21 -0.70
C ASN A 86 3.02 -5.68 -0.64
N LYS A 87 2.76 -4.98 -1.75
CA LYS A 87 2.99 -3.53 -1.82
C LYS A 87 2.23 -2.77 -0.75
N SER A 88 1.05 -3.24 -0.32
CA SER A 88 0.33 -2.64 0.80
C SER A 88 1.10 -2.78 2.12
N HIS A 89 1.76 -3.92 2.37
CA HIS A 89 2.61 -4.09 3.56
C HIS A 89 3.81 -3.15 3.53
N LEU A 90 4.40 -2.89 2.36
CA LEU A 90 5.48 -1.90 2.24
C LEU A 90 5.00 -0.50 2.63
N VAL A 91 3.77 -0.12 2.28
CA VAL A 91 3.19 1.17 2.68
C VAL A 91 3.04 1.27 4.21
N ASP A 92 2.61 0.20 4.87
CA ASP A 92 2.51 0.16 6.34
C ASP A 92 3.90 0.28 7.02
N LEU A 93 4.95 -0.25 6.37
CA LEU A 93 6.31 -0.16 6.87
C LEU A 93 6.90 1.26 6.70
N TYR A 94 6.49 2.02 5.68
CA TYR A 94 7.03 3.38 5.48
C TYR A 94 6.81 4.32 6.67
N GLU A 95 5.76 4.11 7.47
CA GLU A 95 5.51 4.90 8.68
C GLU A 95 6.49 4.60 9.81
N ARG A 96 6.95 3.36 9.91
CA ARG A 96 7.69 2.83 11.06
C ARG A 96 9.20 2.79 10.85
N VAL A 97 9.65 3.02 9.63
CA VAL A 97 11.01 2.71 9.23
C VAL A 97 11.77 3.99 8.87
N SER A 98 12.92 4.19 9.52
CA SER A 98 13.73 5.41 9.43
C SER A 98 14.36 5.63 8.05
N TRP A 99 14.59 4.57 7.26
CA TRP A 99 15.19 4.66 5.92
C TRP A 99 14.20 4.98 4.79
N ALA A 100 12.90 5.00 5.05
CA ALA A 100 11.92 5.36 4.02
C ALA A 100 12.13 6.81 3.55
N GLU A 101 12.19 7.02 2.23
CA GLU A 101 12.24 8.36 1.64
C GLU A 101 11.17 9.28 2.27
N PRO A 102 11.52 10.50 2.69
CA PRO A 102 10.62 11.40 3.42
C PRO A 102 9.27 11.65 2.73
N ASP A 103 9.26 11.72 1.39
CA ASP A 103 8.05 11.94 0.59
C ASP A 103 7.09 10.75 0.62
N ARG A 104 7.62 9.52 0.62
CA ARG A 104 6.84 8.29 0.76
C ARG A 104 6.25 8.18 2.16
N ARG A 105 7.02 8.50 3.19
CA ARG A 105 6.54 8.51 4.57
C ARG A 105 5.41 9.51 4.77
N PHE A 106 5.54 10.70 4.17
CA PHE A 106 4.50 11.72 4.20
C PHE A 106 3.21 11.26 3.53
N ALA A 107 3.30 10.69 2.32
CA ALA A 107 2.15 10.14 1.61
C ALA A 107 1.49 8.97 2.36
N ALA A 108 2.28 8.09 3.00
CA ALA A 108 1.77 6.97 3.79
C ALA A 108 0.91 7.44 4.95
N ARG A 109 1.31 8.51 5.66
CA ARG A 109 0.53 9.10 6.76
C ARG A 109 -0.81 9.65 6.33
N ILE A 110 -0.88 10.28 5.15
CA ILE A 110 -2.16 10.75 4.58
C ILE A 110 -3.08 9.55 4.33
N VAL A 111 -2.55 8.47 3.76
CA VAL A 111 -3.32 7.24 3.50
C VAL A 111 -3.79 6.58 4.79
N GLU A 112 -2.97 6.60 5.85
CA GLU A 112 -3.34 6.11 7.17
C GLU A 112 -4.50 6.92 7.75
N MET A 113 -4.41 8.27 7.73
CA MET A 113 -5.50 9.13 8.21
C MET A 113 -6.79 8.95 7.39
N LEU A 114 -6.68 8.80 6.06
CA LEU A 114 -7.83 8.46 5.21
C LEU A 114 -8.49 7.12 5.59
N TYR A 115 -7.75 6.18 6.18
CA TYR A 115 -8.27 4.91 6.64
C TYR A 115 -8.86 4.96 8.05
N SER A 116 -8.20 5.66 8.98
CA SER A 116 -8.49 5.59 10.42
C SER A 116 -9.44 6.69 10.93
N GLU A 117 -9.33 7.91 10.40
CA GLU A 117 -10.05 9.07 10.93
C GLU A 117 -11.57 8.96 10.70
N GLY A 118 -12.33 9.34 11.73
CA GLY A 118 -13.78 9.14 11.84
C GLY A 118 -14.60 9.81 10.74
N ASP A 119 -14.14 10.94 10.25
CA ASP A 119 -14.80 11.82 9.29
C ASP A 119 -14.29 11.61 7.84
N SER A 120 -13.44 10.60 7.61
CA SER A 120 -13.01 10.22 6.27
C SER A 120 -14.09 9.43 5.52
N PRO A 121 -14.46 9.82 4.29
CA PRO A 121 -15.31 8.98 3.42
C PRO A 121 -14.70 7.63 3.05
N LEU A 122 -13.38 7.45 3.24
CA LEU A 122 -12.66 6.19 2.98
C LEU A 122 -12.41 5.37 4.25
N ARG A 123 -12.96 5.78 5.40
CA ARG A 123 -12.75 5.10 6.68
C ARG A 123 -13.09 3.62 6.56
N TYR A 124 -12.12 2.77 6.86
CA TYR A 124 -12.18 1.32 6.71
C TYR A 124 -12.52 0.77 5.31
N ARG A 125 -12.61 1.62 4.27
CA ARG A 125 -12.84 1.22 2.87
C ARG A 125 -11.55 0.93 2.11
N ILE A 126 -10.39 1.22 2.69
CA ILE A 126 -9.07 0.92 2.10
C ILE A 126 -8.64 -0.50 2.49
N ASN A 127 -8.24 -1.29 1.50
CA ASN A 127 -7.74 -2.64 1.68
C ASN A 127 -6.22 -2.63 1.97
N ARG A 128 -5.85 -2.78 3.25
CA ARG A 128 -4.45 -2.78 3.74
C ARG A 128 -3.81 -4.18 3.72
N LEU A 129 -4.60 -5.22 3.99
CA LEU A 129 -4.17 -6.61 4.12
C LEU A 129 -5.18 -7.48 3.37
N GLY A 130 -4.72 -8.48 2.61
CA GLY A 130 -5.57 -9.40 1.83
C GLY A 130 -6.45 -10.35 2.66
N GLY A 131 -6.88 -9.93 3.86
CA GLY A 131 -7.71 -10.69 4.78
C GLY A 131 -9.21 -10.34 4.69
N ARG A 132 -10.03 -11.27 5.20
CA ARG A 132 -11.51 -11.29 5.14
C ARG A 132 -12.14 -10.22 6.05
N SER A 133 -12.00 -8.95 5.71
CA SER A 133 -12.86 -7.90 6.26
C SER A 133 -14.30 -8.12 5.80
N LYS A 134 -15.27 -8.09 6.73
CA LYS A 134 -16.71 -8.12 6.39
C LYS A 134 -17.17 -6.83 5.71
N GLN A 135 -16.45 -5.72 5.90
CA GLN A 135 -16.76 -4.46 5.24
C GLN A 135 -16.23 -4.45 3.81
N GLU A 136 -17.06 -3.97 2.88
CA GLU A 136 -16.72 -3.79 1.48
C GLU A 136 -15.54 -2.81 1.33
N LYS A 137 -14.54 -3.24 0.56
CA LYS A 137 -13.33 -2.47 0.27
C LYS A 137 -13.42 -1.86 -1.12
N TRP A 138 -13.06 -0.59 -1.21
CA TRP A 138 -13.20 0.21 -2.43
C TRP A 138 -11.90 0.36 -3.21
N ILE A 139 -10.75 0.38 -2.53
CA ILE A 139 -9.44 0.59 -3.15
C ILE A 139 -8.33 -0.12 -2.36
N LEU A 140 -7.31 -0.60 -3.07
CA LEU A 140 -6.10 -1.13 -2.43
C LEU A 140 -5.27 0.01 -1.83
N GLN A 141 -4.67 -0.20 -0.66
CA GLN A 141 -3.78 0.78 -0.03
C GLN A 141 -2.65 1.22 -0.96
N ALA A 142 -2.01 0.28 -1.66
CA ALA A 142 -0.95 0.59 -2.61
C ALA A 142 -1.43 1.45 -3.79
N GLU A 143 -2.66 1.26 -4.26
CA GLU A 143 -3.23 2.05 -5.36
C GLU A 143 -3.49 3.50 -4.92
N LEU A 144 -4.12 3.69 -3.75
CA LEU A 144 -4.36 5.01 -3.19
C LEU A 144 -3.03 5.73 -2.87
N PHE A 145 -2.09 5.02 -2.25
CA PHE A 145 -0.75 5.52 -1.96
C PHE A 145 -0.05 6.06 -3.21
N ASN A 146 -0.09 5.33 -4.33
CA ASN A 146 0.58 5.78 -5.56
C ASN A 146 -0.01 7.10 -6.11
N GLU A 147 -1.32 7.33 -5.94
CA GLU A 147 -1.97 8.56 -6.39
C GLU A 147 -1.63 9.73 -5.45
N ILE A 148 -1.69 9.53 -4.13
CA ILE A 148 -1.29 10.54 -3.13
C ILE A 148 0.20 10.85 -3.26
N HIS A 149 1.06 9.85 -3.32
CA HIS A 149 2.51 10.02 -3.47
C HIS A 149 2.86 10.76 -4.77
N ARG A 150 2.16 10.49 -5.88
CA ARG A 150 2.37 11.25 -7.12
C ARG A 150 2.05 12.73 -6.94
N TRP A 151 1.00 13.07 -6.20
CA TRP A 151 0.66 14.46 -5.90
C TRP A 151 1.70 15.12 -5.00
N ILE A 152 2.04 14.49 -3.88
CA ILE A 152 3.04 14.99 -2.91
C ILE A 152 4.41 15.19 -3.58
N LYS A 153 4.85 14.23 -4.39
CA LYS A 153 6.14 14.28 -5.07
C LYS A 153 6.28 15.49 -5.99
N GLN A 154 5.19 15.98 -6.58
CA GLN A 154 5.23 17.16 -7.47
C GLN A 154 5.51 18.47 -6.72
N SER A 155 5.16 18.55 -5.43
CA SER A 155 5.33 19.74 -4.60
C SER A 155 6.31 19.50 -3.45
N TRP A 156 7.14 18.44 -3.55
CA TRP A 156 7.93 17.95 -2.42
C TRP A 156 8.91 18.98 -1.88
N GLN A 157 9.56 19.78 -2.74
CA GLN A 157 10.50 20.81 -2.31
C GLN A 157 9.85 21.83 -1.35
N THR A 158 8.63 22.26 -1.66
CA THR A 158 7.85 23.17 -0.81
C THR A 158 7.39 22.48 0.48
N ILE A 159 6.90 21.24 0.36
CA ILE A 159 6.40 20.45 1.50
C ILE A 159 7.52 20.18 2.50
N ALA A 160 8.69 19.77 2.03
CA ALA A 160 9.84 19.46 2.87
C ALA A 160 10.26 20.65 3.73
N GLY A 161 10.15 21.88 3.20
CA GLY A 161 10.43 23.12 3.93
C GLY A 161 9.42 23.45 5.04
N GLN A 162 8.21 22.91 4.98
CA GLN A 162 7.13 23.13 5.96
C GLN A 162 7.07 22.05 7.05
N GLY A 163 7.94 21.05 6.98
CA GLY A 163 7.97 19.90 7.88
C GLY A 163 7.38 18.64 7.26
N THR A 164 7.84 17.50 7.74
CA THR A 164 7.49 16.18 7.20
C THR A 164 6.84 15.28 8.25
N ASP A 165 6.34 15.84 9.35
CA ASP A 165 5.72 15.13 10.47
C ASP A 165 4.22 14.84 10.21
N ARG A 166 3.50 14.28 11.20
CA ARG A 166 2.05 14.01 11.04
C ARG A 166 1.25 15.31 10.98
N ARG A 167 1.67 16.36 11.71
CA ARG A 167 0.98 17.66 11.74
C ARG A 167 1.07 18.35 10.38
N SER A 168 2.24 18.34 9.73
CA SER A 168 2.39 18.88 8.38
C SER A 168 1.62 18.07 7.32
N ALA A 169 1.33 16.78 7.56
CA ALA A 169 0.52 15.96 6.66
C ALA A 169 -1.00 16.18 6.82
N GLU A 170 -1.45 16.71 7.96
CA GLU A 170 -2.86 16.88 8.29
C GLU A 170 -3.62 17.78 7.29
N PRO A 171 -3.09 18.95 6.85
CA PRO A 171 -3.77 19.77 5.84
C PRO A 171 -4.05 19.02 4.53
N TYR A 172 -3.12 18.19 4.07
CA TYR A 172 -3.28 17.38 2.86
C TYR A 172 -4.33 16.28 3.04
N TYR A 173 -4.37 15.67 4.22
CA TYR A 173 -5.46 14.77 4.58
C TYR A 173 -6.82 15.49 4.53
N ARG A 174 -6.93 16.68 5.15
CA ARG A 174 -8.17 17.45 5.17
C ARG A 174 -8.62 17.88 3.76
N MET A 175 -7.68 18.23 2.88
CA MET A 175 -7.96 18.49 1.46
C MET A 175 -8.59 17.25 0.81
N VAL A 176 -7.96 16.08 0.89
CA VAL A 176 -8.54 14.86 0.27
C VAL A 176 -9.87 14.49 0.90
N ARG A 177 -9.99 14.58 2.22
CA ARG A 177 -11.22 14.33 2.96
C ARG A 177 -12.36 15.21 2.46
N ASP A 178 -12.13 16.52 2.38
CA ASP A 178 -13.15 17.50 2.00
C ASP A 178 -13.55 17.36 0.54
N PHE A 179 -12.59 17.03 -0.33
CA PHE A 179 -12.87 16.69 -1.73
C PHE A 179 -13.81 15.50 -1.83
N LEU A 180 -13.52 14.43 -1.10
CA LEU A 180 -14.34 13.22 -1.15
C LEU A 180 -15.71 13.43 -0.50
N LYS A 181 -15.83 14.30 0.52
CA LYS A 181 -17.13 14.72 1.09
C LYS A 181 -17.96 15.51 0.07
N ALA A 182 -17.33 16.44 -0.66
CA ALA A 182 -17.99 17.19 -1.73
C ALA A 182 -18.44 16.24 -2.85
N ALA A 183 -17.54 15.36 -3.31
CA ALA A 183 -17.85 14.38 -4.36
C ALA A 183 -18.96 13.40 -3.93
N SER A 184 -18.98 12.95 -2.67
CA SER A 184 -20.04 12.07 -2.18
C SER A 184 -21.41 12.75 -2.17
N GLN A 185 -21.46 14.06 -1.88
CA GLN A 185 -22.69 14.84 -1.95
C GLN A 185 -23.17 15.02 -3.40
N VAL A 186 -22.25 15.23 -4.35
CA VAL A 186 -22.61 15.40 -5.76
C VAL A 186 -23.07 14.09 -6.41
N PHE A 187 -22.39 12.97 -6.13
CA PHE A 187 -22.81 11.67 -6.65
C PHE A 187 -24.01 11.07 -5.89
N ALA A 188 -24.31 11.57 -4.69
CA ALA A 188 -25.47 11.20 -3.87
C ALA A 188 -25.70 9.68 -3.84
N ASP A 189 -26.83 9.21 -4.36
CA ASP A 189 -27.25 7.80 -4.35
C ASP A 189 -26.33 6.84 -5.11
N ALA A 190 -25.44 7.36 -5.97
CA ALA A 190 -24.43 6.56 -6.65
C ALA A 190 -23.17 6.33 -5.79
N TRP A 191 -22.98 7.10 -4.72
CA TRP A 191 -21.81 6.95 -3.84
C TRP A 191 -21.93 5.68 -2.99
N GLY A 192 -21.01 4.73 -3.19
CA GLY A 192 -21.01 3.46 -2.47
C GLY A 192 -22.08 2.47 -2.95
N ASN A 193 -22.80 2.79 -4.02
CA ASN A 193 -23.81 1.92 -4.61
C ASN A 193 -23.16 0.94 -5.58
N ASP A 194 -23.43 -0.35 -5.40
CA ASP A 194 -22.81 -1.41 -6.19
C ASP A 194 -23.21 -1.40 -7.66
N ASN A 195 -24.28 -0.72 -8.05
CA ASN A 195 -24.67 -0.54 -9.46
C ASN A 195 -23.83 0.52 -10.19
N PHE A 196 -22.96 1.23 -9.47
CA PHE A 196 -22.13 2.30 -10.00
C PHE A 196 -20.64 2.07 -9.74
N MET A 197 -19.84 2.61 -10.65
CA MET A 197 -18.38 2.58 -10.63
C MET A 197 -17.77 3.75 -9.85
N VAL A 198 -18.58 4.60 -9.21
CA VAL A 198 -18.15 5.85 -8.54
C VAL A 198 -17.11 5.59 -7.45
N THR A 199 -17.35 4.61 -6.58
CA THR A 199 -16.43 4.24 -5.48
C THR A 199 -15.51 3.08 -5.83
N LYS A 200 -15.49 2.62 -7.08
CA LYS A 200 -14.56 1.56 -7.50
C LYS A 200 -13.17 2.15 -7.79
N PRO A 201 -12.07 1.34 -7.75
CA PRO A 201 -10.71 1.87 -7.77
C PRO A 201 -10.40 2.82 -8.92
N VAL A 202 -10.91 2.53 -10.12
CA VAL A 202 -10.67 3.34 -11.32
C VAL A 202 -11.13 4.79 -11.17
N THR A 203 -12.32 4.99 -10.58
CA THR A 203 -12.92 6.31 -10.42
C THR A 203 -12.35 7.02 -9.20
N LEU A 204 -12.13 6.32 -8.09
CA LEU A 204 -11.45 6.89 -6.92
C LEU A 204 -10.07 7.44 -7.28
N LYS A 205 -9.24 6.67 -8.00
CA LYS A 205 -7.93 7.16 -8.47
C LYS A 205 -8.06 8.40 -9.36
N ALA A 206 -9.04 8.44 -10.24
CA ALA A 206 -9.29 9.60 -11.10
C ALA A 206 -9.72 10.83 -10.27
N MET A 207 -10.60 10.63 -9.28
CA MET A 207 -11.04 11.68 -8.35
C MET A 207 -9.89 12.23 -7.51
N ILE A 208 -8.95 11.40 -7.04
CA ILE A 208 -7.75 11.88 -6.33
C ILE A 208 -6.87 12.76 -7.23
N ARG A 209 -6.80 12.47 -8.55
CA ARG A 209 -6.08 13.34 -9.49
C ARG A 209 -6.80 14.68 -9.68
N VAL A 210 -8.13 14.67 -9.80
CA VAL A 210 -8.92 15.92 -9.84
C VAL A 210 -8.74 16.72 -8.55
N CYS A 211 -8.75 16.06 -7.39
CA CYS A 211 -8.48 16.70 -6.10
C CYS A 211 -7.12 17.41 -6.11
N ALA A 212 -6.07 16.73 -6.58
CA ALA A 212 -4.73 17.32 -6.68
C ALA A 212 -4.71 18.54 -7.60
N ASP A 213 -5.38 18.49 -8.76
CA ASP A 213 -5.49 19.62 -9.69
C ASP A 213 -6.31 20.79 -9.09
N LEU A 214 -7.39 20.50 -8.36
CA LEU A 214 -8.21 21.51 -7.70
C LEU A 214 -7.48 22.17 -6.53
N CYS A 215 -6.69 21.42 -5.77
CA CYS A 215 -5.88 21.95 -4.67
C CYS A 215 -4.86 22.99 -5.15
N VAL A 216 -4.39 22.93 -6.41
CA VAL A 216 -3.51 23.97 -6.96
C VAL A 216 -4.22 25.32 -7.06
N GLN A 217 -5.55 25.34 -7.18
CA GLN A 217 -6.35 26.52 -7.46
C GLN A 217 -7.12 27.03 -6.23
N ASP A 218 -7.70 26.12 -5.43
CA ASP A 218 -8.66 26.45 -4.36
C ASP A 218 -8.45 25.57 -3.12
N SER A 219 -7.22 25.49 -2.61
CA SER A 219 -6.93 24.78 -1.35
C SER A 219 -7.40 25.51 -0.09
N TYR A 220 -7.48 26.84 -0.15
CA TYR A 220 -7.71 27.73 0.98
C TYR A 220 -8.73 28.82 0.60
N PRO A 221 -9.54 29.33 1.55
CA PRO A 221 -9.61 28.95 2.99
C PRO A 221 -10.18 27.54 3.23
N GLU A 222 -9.95 26.96 4.42
CA GLU A 222 -10.53 25.63 4.76
C GLU A 222 -12.03 25.75 5.07
N GLU A 223 -12.44 26.87 5.66
CA GLU A 223 -13.83 27.19 5.96
C GLU A 223 -14.68 27.12 4.69
N ALA A 224 -15.83 26.44 4.74
CA ALA A 224 -16.74 26.24 3.61
C ALA A 224 -16.12 25.55 2.36
N ARG A 225 -14.91 24.98 2.45
CA ARG A 225 -14.25 24.31 1.31
C ARG A 225 -15.11 23.19 0.72
N VAL A 226 -15.79 22.41 1.56
CA VAL A 226 -16.70 21.34 1.10
C VAL A 226 -17.84 21.91 0.26
N ASP A 227 -18.46 23.03 0.67
CA ASP A 227 -19.57 23.64 -0.07
C ASP A 227 -19.10 24.23 -1.40
N ARG A 228 -17.98 24.97 -1.39
CA ARG A 228 -17.38 25.53 -2.61
C ARG A 228 -16.99 24.43 -3.60
N TRP A 229 -16.37 23.37 -3.10
CA TRP A 229 -15.98 22.25 -3.95
C TRP A 229 -17.20 21.45 -4.40
N ARG A 230 -18.26 21.31 -3.61
CA ARG A 230 -19.53 20.72 -4.08
C ARG A 230 -20.10 21.52 -5.24
N GLU A 231 -20.14 22.85 -5.12
CA GLU A 231 -20.61 23.73 -6.20
C GLU A 231 -19.74 23.57 -7.45
N LYS A 232 -18.41 23.58 -7.30
CA LYS A 232 -17.45 23.38 -8.39
C LYS A 232 -17.60 22.03 -9.08
N LEU A 233 -17.91 20.97 -8.32
CA LEU A 233 -18.09 19.62 -8.80
C LEU A 233 -19.53 19.32 -9.27
N SER A 234 -20.49 20.23 -9.07
CA SER A 234 -21.91 20.02 -9.39
C SER A 234 -22.21 19.50 -10.82
N PRO A 235 -21.43 19.81 -11.88
CA PRO A 235 -21.65 19.22 -13.21
C PRO A 235 -21.48 17.69 -13.26
N TRP A 236 -20.88 17.07 -12.24
CA TRP A 236 -20.78 15.61 -12.17
C TRP A 236 -22.14 14.95 -11.94
N THR A 237 -23.14 15.67 -11.41
CA THR A 237 -24.52 15.18 -11.23
C THR A 237 -25.08 14.64 -12.55
N ASP A 238 -24.94 15.41 -13.63
CA ASP A 238 -25.41 15.06 -14.98
C ASP A 238 -24.66 13.87 -15.58
N ARG A 239 -23.47 13.58 -15.05
CA ARG A 239 -22.59 12.49 -15.49
C ARG A 239 -22.79 11.21 -14.69
N THR A 240 -23.58 11.22 -13.61
CA THR A 240 -23.78 10.05 -12.74
C THR A 240 -24.17 8.80 -13.51
N ARG A 241 -25.01 8.94 -14.56
CA ARG A 241 -25.40 7.84 -15.44
C ARG A 241 -24.24 7.19 -16.19
N ASP A 242 -23.19 7.95 -16.51
CA ASP A 242 -22.00 7.43 -17.21
C ASP A 242 -21.26 6.40 -16.34
N PHE A 243 -21.39 6.53 -15.02
CA PHE A 243 -20.75 5.66 -14.03
C PHE A 243 -21.58 4.42 -13.67
N ARG A 244 -22.74 4.17 -14.29
CA ARG A 244 -23.43 2.87 -14.13
C ARG A 244 -22.50 1.74 -14.57
N ASN A 245 -22.55 0.59 -13.90
CA ASN A 245 -21.71 -0.56 -14.24
C ASN A 245 -21.89 -0.98 -15.70
N GLU A 246 -23.15 -1.08 -16.13
CA GLU A 246 -23.52 -1.43 -17.48
C GLU A 246 -23.02 -0.35 -18.45
N GLY A 247 -22.19 -0.75 -19.42
CA GLY A 247 -21.65 0.16 -20.43
C GLY A 247 -20.50 1.04 -19.96
N PHE A 248 -19.99 0.88 -18.72
CA PHE A 248 -18.93 1.76 -18.19
C PHE A 248 -17.65 1.67 -19.04
N TYR A 249 -17.26 0.47 -19.44
CA TYR A 249 -16.02 0.26 -20.19
C TYR A 249 -16.12 0.75 -21.64
N GLU A 250 -17.33 0.75 -22.21
CA GLU A 250 -17.68 1.26 -23.53
C GLU A 250 -17.75 2.78 -23.55
N ARG A 251 -18.18 3.42 -22.45
CA ARG A 251 -18.16 4.89 -22.27
C ARG A 251 -16.77 5.42 -21.94
N PHE A 252 -15.97 4.64 -21.21
CA PHE A 252 -14.57 4.93 -20.90
C PHE A 252 -13.59 3.90 -21.50
N PRO A 253 -13.51 3.77 -22.84
CA PRO A 253 -12.65 2.81 -23.49
C PRO A 253 -11.19 3.22 -23.34
N ALA A 254 -10.36 2.21 -23.09
CA ALA A 254 -8.93 2.33 -22.80
C ALA A 254 -8.27 0.95 -22.95
N LYS A 255 -6.99 0.91 -23.32
CA LYS A 255 -6.20 -0.32 -23.46
C LYS A 255 -5.85 -0.96 -22.12
N GLY A 256 -5.98 -0.22 -21.02
CA GLY A 256 -5.72 -0.72 -19.68
C GLY A 256 -6.19 0.22 -18.57
N GLN A 257 -6.02 -0.21 -17.33
CA GLN A 257 -6.53 0.51 -16.17
C GLN A 257 -5.89 1.90 -16.02
N ILE A 258 -4.59 2.05 -16.29
CA ILE A 258 -3.87 3.33 -16.20
C ILE A 258 -4.47 4.36 -17.16
N GLU A 259 -4.67 3.96 -18.42
CA GLU A 259 -5.26 4.81 -19.45
C GLU A 259 -6.72 5.15 -19.11
N ARG A 260 -7.47 4.17 -18.57
CA ARG A 260 -8.86 4.42 -18.15
C ARG A 260 -8.94 5.45 -17.03
N VAL A 261 -8.07 5.34 -16.01
CA VAL A 261 -7.99 6.35 -14.93
C VAL A 261 -7.67 7.73 -15.52
N ALA A 262 -6.74 7.82 -16.47
CA ALA A 262 -6.39 9.09 -17.12
C ALA A 262 -7.54 9.65 -17.97
N ARG A 263 -8.36 8.79 -18.58
CA ARG A 263 -9.56 9.21 -19.32
C ARG A 263 -10.62 9.74 -18.39
N VAL A 264 -11.00 8.97 -17.36
CA VAL A 264 -12.00 9.38 -16.36
C VAL A 264 -11.55 10.67 -15.66
N HIS A 265 -10.27 10.81 -15.32
CA HIS A 265 -9.70 12.03 -14.76
C HIS A 265 -9.91 13.24 -15.67
N ARG A 266 -9.55 13.13 -16.96
CA ARG A 266 -9.75 14.23 -17.93
C ARG A 266 -11.21 14.60 -18.11
N ASP A 267 -12.10 13.61 -18.17
CA ASP A 267 -13.53 13.87 -18.37
C ASP A 267 -14.16 14.52 -17.13
N LEU A 268 -13.83 14.05 -15.92
CA LEU A 268 -14.26 14.65 -14.67
C LEU A 268 -13.72 16.09 -14.51
N ALA A 269 -12.42 16.30 -14.72
CA ALA A 269 -11.79 17.61 -14.64
C ALA A 269 -12.39 18.60 -15.65
N ARG A 270 -12.57 18.17 -16.91
CA ARG A 270 -13.19 18.98 -17.97
C ARG A 270 -14.61 19.39 -17.59
N SER A 271 -15.42 18.46 -17.08
CA SER A 271 -16.81 18.76 -16.72
C SER A 271 -16.94 19.78 -15.58
N ALA A 272 -15.99 19.80 -14.64
CA ALA A 272 -15.94 20.77 -13.55
C ALA A 272 -15.13 22.04 -13.90
N ALA A 273 -14.67 22.17 -15.14
CA ALA A 273 -13.76 23.24 -15.58
C ALA A 273 -12.54 23.40 -14.62
N ILE A 274 -11.90 22.27 -14.31
CA ILE A 274 -10.67 22.21 -13.51
C ILE A 274 -9.50 22.01 -14.48
N PRO A 275 -8.61 23.00 -14.65
CA PRO A 275 -7.35 22.87 -15.36
C PRO A 275 -6.56 21.64 -14.90
N THR A 276 -6.07 20.86 -15.85
CA THR A 276 -5.15 19.75 -15.56
C THR A 276 -3.75 20.18 -15.97
N ARG A 277 -2.73 19.88 -15.14
CA ARG A 277 -1.33 20.23 -15.46
C ARG A 277 -0.82 19.65 -16.78
N ALA A 278 -1.40 18.55 -17.26
CA ALA A 278 -1.08 17.97 -18.56
C ALA A 278 -1.53 18.84 -19.75
N ALA A 279 -2.58 19.66 -19.57
CA ALA A 279 -3.02 20.64 -20.55
C ALA A 279 -2.13 21.90 -20.54
N GLU A 280 -1.68 22.33 -19.36
CA GLU A 280 -0.79 23.50 -19.22
C GLU A 280 0.56 23.29 -19.92
N ARG A 281 1.15 22.08 -19.81
CA ARG A 281 2.42 21.74 -20.51
C ARG A 281 2.33 21.65 -22.03
N LYS A 282 1.13 21.60 -22.61
CA LYS A 282 0.91 21.63 -24.08
C LYS A 282 0.63 23.05 -24.59
N ALA A 283 0.31 23.97 -23.69
CA ALA A 283 0.01 25.36 -24.00
C ALA A 283 1.21 26.30 -23.77
N ALA A 284 2.26 25.80 -23.11
CA ALA A 284 3.58 26.41 -22.98
C ALA A 284 4.57 25.76 -23.95
#